data_AF-A0AAW0Q260-F1
#
_entry.id   AF-A0AAW0Q260-F1
#
_cell.length_a   1.000
_cell.length_b   1.000
_cell.length_c   1.000
_cell.angle_alpha   90.00
_cell.angle_beta   90.00
_cell.angle_gamma   90.00
#
_symmetry.space_group_name_H-M   'P 1'
#
loop_
_entity.id
_entity.type
_entity.pdbx_description
1 polymer ?
#
loop_
_entity_poly.entity_id
_entity_poly.type
_entity_poly.pdbx_seq_one_letter_code
_entity_poly.pdbx_strand_id
1 'polypeptide(L)'
;MSGLRTKLQQRKKDAFFGAKVDSIFSSSSALQVNRLRSDFTAFYNVAEEYLEKWFDFSQTGYLCKLQCLNIKENNDICYRQLKEAVCALQLEEDLDLDELYNETCALQNVLPHLNTRATLSVGELWAQVLKTRQASPQYAKLLSFVLSIPVSNAYSERVFSIMKGAWTDVRNKCTINLIRAEIKIKMNLQMTCSEFYKYILDKKKILATVKSSAKYTSAPARPPPAGVLDRGDSDTDSDREK
;
A
#
# COMPACT_ATOMS: atom_id res chain seq x y z
N MET A 1 -4.09 13.44 4.15
CA MET A 1 -3.36 13.45 5.44
C MET A 1 -3.18 14.85 6.02
N SER A 2 -2.91 15.88 5.21
CA SER A 2 -2.81 17.29 5.66
C SER A 2 -3.99 17.75 6.54
N GLY A 3 -5.22 17.46 6.12
CA GLY A 3 -6.41 17.85 6.88
C GLY A 3 -6.51 17.24 8.29
N LEU A 4 -5.94 16.05 8.54
CA LEU A 4 -5.90 15.45 9.87
C LEU A 4 -4.90 16.20 10.77
N ARG A 5 -3.69 16.43 10.26
CA ARG A 5 -2.64 17.20 10.96
C ARG A 5 -3.15 18.59 11.35
N THR A 6 -3.72 19.33 10.40
CA THR A 6 -4.27 20.67 10.66
C THR A 6 -5.37 20.65 11.71
N LYS A 7 -6.28 19.65 11.69
CA LYS A 7 -7.32 19.52 12.71
C LYS A 7 -6.73 19.24 14.10
N LEU A 8 -5.71 18.40 14.20
CA LEU A 8 -5.04 18.11 15.48
C LEU A 8 -4.34 19.36 16.03
N GLN A 9 -3.60 20.08 15.16
CA GLN A 9 -2.95 21.34 15.51
C GLN A 9 -3.95 22.40 15.99
N GLN A 10 -5.07 22.56 15.27
CA GLN A 10 -6.11 23.52 15.64
C GLN A 10 -6.75 23.14 16.98
N ARG A 11 -7.12 21.87 17.18
CA ARG A 11 -7.68 21.40 18.46
C ARG A 11 -6.71 21.59 19.63
N LYS A 12 -5.42 21.38 19.40
CA LYS A 12 -4.37 21.65 20.39
C LYS A 12 -4.30 23.14 20.73
N LYS A 13 -4.28 24.00 19.72
CA LYS A 13 -4.26 25.47 19.88
C LYS A 13 -5.47 25.98 20.65
N ASP A 14 -6.65 25.45 20.36
CA ASP A 14 -7.91 25.84 21.00
C ASP A 14 -8.13 25.13 22.34
N ALA A 15 -7.20 24.27 22.78
CA ALA A 15 -7.36 23.39 23.93
C ALA A 15 -8.70 22.61 23.92
N PHE A 16 -9.15 22.21 22.73
CA PHE A 16 -10.42 21.52 22.53
C PHE A 16 -10.22 20.00 22.60
N PHE A 17 -10.83 19.36 23.59
CA PHE A 17 -10.74 17.91 23.82
C PHE A 17 -12.08 17.17 23.60
N GLY A 18 -13.09 17.89 23.13
CA GLY A 18 -14.44 17.39 22.88
C GLY A 18 -15.45 17.92 23.91
N ALA A 19 -16.68 18.18 23.45
CA ALA A 19 -17.71 18.83 24.26
C ALA A 19 -18.03 18.09 25.58
N LYS A 20 -17.97 16.76 25.58
CA LYS A 20 -18.18 15.97 26.81
C LYS A 20 -17.07 16.17 27.84
N VAL A 21 -15.84 16.36 27.38
CA VAL A 21 -14.69 16.66 28.25
C VAL A 21 -14.86 18.06 28.86
N ASP A 22 -15.32 19.03 28.08
CA ASP A 22 -15.59 20.38 28.59
C ASP A 22 -16.67 20.37 29.70
N SER A 23 -17.74 19.59 29.53
CA SER A 23 -18.76 19.42 30.59
C SER A 23 -18.19 18.80 31.87
N ILE A 24 -17.27 17.83 31.75
CA ILE A 24 -16.58 17.24 32.90
C ILE A 24 -15.65 18.25 33.57
N PHE A 25 -14.94 19.07 32.78
CA PHE A 25 -14.07 20.11 33.30
C PHE A 25 -14.84 21.17 34.10
N SER A 26 -16.05 21.55 33.68
CA SER A 26 -16.89 22.50 34.40
C SER A 26 -17.36 22.00 35.77
N SER A 27 -17.37 20.68 36.01
CA SER A 27 -17.86 20.06 37.25
C SER A 27 -16.76 19.46 38.13
N SER A 28 -15.50 19.54 37.71
CA SER A 28 -14.35 18.90 38.38
C SER A 28 -13.43 19.90 39.08
N SER A 29 -12.56 19.41 39.98
CA SER A 29 -11.58 20.27 40.66
C SER A 29 -10.50 20.79 39.72
N ALA A 30 -9.99 22.00 39.98
CA ALA A 30 -8.98 22.64 39.15
C ALA A 30 -7.68 21.81 38.98
N LEU A 31 -7.24 21.12 40.04
CA LEU A 31 -6.06 20.26 40.00
C LEU A 31 -6.23 19.08 39.02
N GLN A 32 -7.40 18.43 39.05
CA GLN A 32 -7.71 17.32 38.14
C GLN A 32 -7.85 17.80 36.69
N VAL A 33 -8.50 18.94 36.47
CA VAL A 33 -8.65 19.54 35.14
C VAL A 33 -7.29 19.89 34.54
N ASN A 34 -6.39 20.50 35.32
CA ASN A 34 -5.05 20.86 34.84
C ASN A 34 -4.23 19.62 34.44
N ARG A 35 -4.31 18.54 35.23
CA ARG A 35 -3.65 17.27 34.91
C ARG A 35 -4.20 16.67 33.61
N LEU A 36 -5.52 16.56 33.48
CA LEU A 36 -6.16 16.01 32.28
C LEU A 36 -5.86 16.86 31.02
N ARG A 37 -5.86 18.19 31.14
CA ARG A 37 -5.45 19.08 30.04
C ARG A 37 -4.02 18.80 29.59
N SER A 38 -3.10 18.61 30.55
CA SER A 38 -1.71 18.26 30.24
C SER A 38 -1.63 16.92 29.49
N ASP A 39 -2.31 15.88 29.99
CA ASP A 39 -2.32 14.55 29.38
C ASP A 39 -2.90 14.58 27.95
N PHE A 40 -4.03 15.27 27.74
CA PHE A 40 -4.65 15.38 26.42
C PHE A 40 -3.83 16.24 25.44
N THR A 41 -3.13 17.26 25.94
CA THR A 41 -2.20 18.05 25.11
C THR A 41 -1.01 17.20 24.70
N ALA A 42 -0.47 16.39 25.61
CA ALA A 42 0.60 15.44 25.31
C ALA A 42 0.16 14.42 24.24
N PHE A 43 -1.09 13.93 24.31
CA PHE A 43 -1.65 13.08 23.25
C PHE A 43 -1.62 13.77 21.87
N TYR A 44 -2.04 15.04 21.77
CA TYR A 44 -1.98 15.77 20.50
C TYR A 44 -0.55 15.92 19.98
N ASN A 45 0.42 16.19 20.86
CA ASN A 45 1.83 16.27 20.47
C ASN A 45 2.34 14.94 19.91
N VAL A 46 2.09 13.83 20.61
CA VAL A 46 2.50 12.49 20.15
C VAL A 46 1.85 12.14 18.81
N ALA A 47 0.56 12.46 18.63
CA ALA A 47 -0.14 12.21 17.38
C ALA A 47 0.43 13.05 16.22
N GLU A 48 0.77 14.30 16.47
CA GLU A 48 1.39 15.20 15.48
C GLU A 48 2.81 14.73 15.11
N GLU A 49 3.65 14.45 16.11
CA GLU A 49 5.01 13.92 15.92
C GLU A 49 4.98 12.61 15.13
N TYR A 50 4.03 11.71 15.42
CA TYR A 50 3.87 10.49 14.67
C TYR A 50 3.55 10.77 13.19
N LEU A 51 2.64 11.69 12.91
CA LEU A 51 2.32 12.06 11.53
C LEU A 51 3.54 12.67 10.82
N GLU A 52 4.25 13.58 11.46
CA GLU A 52 5.43 14.25 10.88
C GLU A 52 6.62 13.31 10.69
N LYS A 53 6.73 12.26 11.51
CA LYS A 53 7.74 11.21 11.35
C LYS A 53 7.51 10.37 10.08
N TRP A 54 6.26 10.08 9.74
CA TRP A 54 5.92 9.16 8.65
C TRP A 54 5.50 9.82 7.36
N PHE A 55 5.13 11.10 7.39
CA PHE A 55 4.67 11.85 6.23
C PHE A 55 5.43 13.16 6.09
N ASP A 56 5.98 13.37 4.88
CA ASP A 56 6.48 14.66 4.48
C ASP A 56 5.31 15.56 4.05
N PHE A 57 5.05 16.60 4.84
CA PHE A 57 4.01 17.61 4.57
C PHE A 57 4.55 18.85 3.83
N SER A 58 5.83 18.85 3.44
CA SER A 58 6.41 19.92 2.64
C SER A 58 5.93 19.87 1.19
N GLN A 59 6.16 20.97 0.46
CA GLN A 59 5.91 21.02 -0.99
C GLN A 59 6.95 20.22 -1.80
N THR A 60 8.03 19.78 -1.16
CA THR A 60 9.09 18.96 -1.78
C THR A 60 8.83 17.47 -1.65
N GLY A 61 7.93 17.05 -0.76
CA GLY A 61 7.60 15.64 -0.56
C GLY A 61 7.00 14.98 -1.81
N TYR A 62 7.38 13.73 -2.07
CA TYR A 62 6.97 13.01 -3.29
C TYR A 62 5.45 12.95 -3.47
N LEU A 63 4.68 12.71 -2.38
CA LEU A 63 3.22 12.70 -2.42
C LEU A 63 2.61 14.03 -2.88
N CYS A 64 3.27 15.15 -2.58
CA CYS A 64 2.84 16.46 -3.08
C CYS A 64 3.06 16.55 -4.60
N LYS A 65 4.19 16.03 -5.10
CA LYS A 65 4.49 16.01 -6.54
C LYS A 65 3.54 15.12 -7.33
N LEU A 66 3.04 14.04 -6.73
CA LEU A 66 2.05 13.15 -7.35
C LEU A 66 0.64 13.74 -7.48
N GLN A 67 0.35 14.91 -6.89
CA GLN A 67 -0.99 15.51 -6.95
C GLN A 67 -1.44 15.84 -8.38
N CYS A 68 -0.51 16.06 -9.32
CA CYS A 68 -0.83 16.26 -10.73
C CYS A 68 -1.56 15.05 -11.37
N LEU A 69 -1.45 13.86 -10.77
CA LEU A 69 -2.16 12.66 -11.22
C LEU A 69 -3.57 12.54 -10.61
N ASN A 70 -3.97 13.44 -9.72
CA ASN A 70 -5.33 13.47 -9.16
C ASN A 70 -6.31 14.14 -10.13
N ILE A 71 -6.62 13.44 -11.22
CA ILE A 71 -7.52 13.90 -12.28
C ILE A 71 -8.99 14.09 -11.85
N LYS A 72 -9.31 13.79 -10.59
CA LYS A 72 -10.63 14.04 -10.02
C LYS A 72 -10.78 15.46 -9.47
N GLU A 73 -9.70 16.02 -8.94
CA GLU A 73 -9.67 17.39 -8.42
C GLU A 73 -9.25 18.41 -9.49
N ASN A 74 -8.39 17.99 -10.42
CA ASN A 74 -7.93 18.83 -11.52
C ASN A 74 -7.94 18.07 -12.85
N ASN A 75 -8.75 18.51 -13.82
CA ASN A 75 -8.91 17.84 -15.11
C ASN A 75 -7.84 18.28 -16.15
N ASP A 76 -6.72 18.82 -15.70
CA ASP A 76 -5.60 19.24 -16.54
C ASP A 76 -4.27 18.79 -15.93
N ILE A 77 -3.32 18.45 -16.78
CA ILE A 77 -1.98 17.96 -16.40
C ILE A 77 -0.93 18.85 -17.04
N CYS A 78 -0.23 19.60 -16.21
CA CYS A 78 0.95 20.34 -16.62
C CYS A 78 2.15 19.38 -16.73
N TYR A 79 2.76 19.28 -17.92
CA TYR A 79 3.93 18.41 -18.13
C TYR A 79 5.09 18.70 -17.18
N ARG A 80 5.30 19.97 -16.79
CA ARG A 80 6.32 20.33 -15.79
C ARG A 80 6.09 19.60 -14.46
N GLN A 81 4.85 19.59 -13.99
CA GLN A 81 4.47 18.90 -12.75
C GLN A 81 4.56 17.38 -12.90
N LEU A 82 4.20 16.85 -14.07
CA LEU A 82 4.36 15.43 -14.38
C LEU A 82 5.83 15.01 -14.34
N LYS A 83 6.73 15.82 -14.92
CA LYS A 83 8.18 15.57 -14.87
C LYS A 83 8.69 15.60 -13.42
N GLU A 84 8.24 16.56 -12.61
CA GLU A 84 8.57 16.57 -11.17
C GLU A 84 8.07 15.32 -10.44
N ALA A 85 6.90 14.80 -10.81
CA ALA A 85 6.38 13.55 -10.26
C ALA A 85 7.24 12.35 -10.67
N VAL A 86 7.65 12.26 -11.93
CA VAL A 86 8.57 11.21 -12.42
C VAL A 86 9.89 11.26 -11.66
N CYS A 87 10.48 12.45 -11.49
CA CYS A 87 11.72 12.61 -10.71
C CYS A 87 11.55 12.23 -9.24
N ALA A 88 10.44 12.60 -8.62
CA ALA A 88 10.16 12.25 -7.24
C ALA A 88 9.98 10.73 -7.03
N LEU A 89 9.61 10.00 -8.09
CA LEU A 89 9.48 8.54 -8.10
C LEU A 89 10.75 7.81 -8.55
N GLN A 90 11.77 8.53 -9.01
CA GLN A 90 13.00 7.97 -9.57
C GLN A 90 12.75 7.06 -10.80
N LEU A 91 11.85 7.49 -11.70
CA LEU A 91 11.44 6.73 -12.89
C LEU A 91 11.98 7.33 -14.21
N GLU A 92 12.94 8.25 -14.16
CA GLU A 92 13.48 8.93 -15.33
C GLU A 92 14.14 7.97 -16.34
N GLU A 93 14.78 6.91 -15.85
CA GLU A 93 15.46 5.92 -16.69
C GLU A 93 14.48 4.88 -17.27
N ASP A 94 13.33 4.68 -16.64
CA ASP A 94 12.32 3.69 -17.05
C ASP A 94 11.29 4.26 -18.04
N LEU A 95 11.22 5.59 -18.14
CA LEU A 95 10.27 6.32 -18.97
C LEU A 95 10.99 7.15 -20.04
N ASP A 96 10.66 6.91 -21.30
CA ASP A 96 10.79 7.89 -22.37
C ASP A 96 9.97 9.15 -22.04
N LEU A 97 10.66 10.24 -21.70
CA LEU A 97 10.08 11.52 -21.30
C LEU A 97 9.55 12.34 -22.48
N ASP A 98 10.09 12.13 -23.68
CA ASP A 98 9.65 12.80 -24.89
C ASP A 98 8.32 12.18 -25.35
N GLU A 99 8.22 10.85 -25.29
CA GLU A 99 6.95 10.18 -25.58
C GLU A 99 5.90 10.44 -24.48
N LEU A 100 6.31 10.55 -23.21
CA LEU A 100 5.42 10.97 -22.13
C LEU A 100 4.85 12.39 -22.36
N TYR A 101 5.65 13.30 -22.93
CA TYR A 101 5.17 14.62 -23.33
C TYR A 101 4.11 14.52 -24.43
N ASN A 102 4.38 13.74 -25.49
CA ASN A 102 3.43 13.51 -26.58
C ASN A 102 2.10 12.92 -26.09
N GLU A 103 2.16 11.91 -25.21
CA GLU A 103 0.99 11.32 -24.58
C GLU A 103 0.22 12.36 -23.73
N THR A 104 0.93 13.24 -23.02
CA THR A 104 0.29 14.32 -22.24
C THR A 104 -0.48 15.28 -23.15
N CYS A 105 0.10 15.70 -24.28
CA CYS A 105 -0.59 16.52 -25.27
C CYS A 105 -1.84 15.83 -25.84
N ALA A 106 -1.78 14.53 -26.09
CA ALA A 106 -2.93 13.76 -26.54
C ALA A 106 -4.05 13.74 -25.48
N LEU A 107 -3.68 13.52 -24.22
CA LEU A 107 -4.60 13.43 -23.08
C LEU A 107 -5.28 14.75 -22.74
N GLN A 108 -4.70 15.91 -23.04
CA GLN A 108 -5.33 17.22 -22.84
C GLN A 108 -6.70 17.33 -23.55
N ASN A 109 -6.90 16.58 -24.64
CA ASN A 109 -8.19 16.53 -25.35
C ASN A 109 -9.20 15.55 -24.71
N VAL A 110 -8.76 14.67 -23.82
CA VAL A 110 -9.58 13.61 -23.21
C VAL A 110 -10.01 14.00 -21.80
N LEU A 111 -9.10 14.51 -20.98
CA LEU A 111 -9.33 14.80 -19.56
C LEU A 111 -10.52 15.75 -19.28
N PRO A 112 -10.75 16.83 -20.07
CA PRO A 112 -11.88 17.73 -19.83
C PRO A 112 -13.26 17.07 -20.01
N HIS A 113 -13.33 15.98 -20.77
CA HIS A 113 -14.56 15.25 -21.04
C HIS A 113 -14.84 14.11 -20.04
N LEU A 114 -13.94 13.87 -19.08
CA LEU A 114 -14.16 12.87 -18.04
C LEU A 114 -15.27 13.30 -17.10
N ASN A 115 -16.18 12.36 -16.79
CA ASN A 115 -17.21 12.58 -15.78
C ASN A 115 -16.62 12.40 -14.37
N THR A 116 -15.92 13.42 -13.87
CA THR A 116 -15.29 13.41 -12.55
C THR A 116 -16.28 13.51 -11.38
N ARG A 117 -17.56 13.79 -11.67
CA ARG A 117 -18.65 13.82 -10.68
C ARG A 117 -19.20 12.44 -10.34
N ALA A 118 -18.84 11.41 -11.12
CA ALA A 118 -19.18 10.03 -10.79
C ALA A 118 -18.50 9.59 -9.48
N THR A 119 -19.06 8.59 -8.80
CA THR A 119 -18.50 8.01 -7.56
C THR A 119 -17.21 7.21 -7.78
N LEU A 120 -16.57 7.36 -8.95
CA LEU A 120 -15.36 6.67 -9.34
C LEU A 120 -14.17 7.17 -8.51
N SER A 121 -13.28 6.24 -8.18
CA SER A 121 -11.96 6.51 -7.65
C SER A 121 -11.03 7.06 -8.75
N VAL A 122 -9.93 7.71 -8.33
CA VAL A 122 -8.90 8.21 -9.25
C VAL A 122 -8.31 7.08 -10.12
N GLY A 123 -8.10 5.90 -9.52
CA GLY A 123 -7.63 4.72 -10.26
C GLY A 123 -8.62 4.24 -11.32
N GLU A 124 -9.92 4.26 -11.04
CA GLU A 124 -10.95 3.90 -12.02
C GLU A 124 -11.07 4.92 -13.15
N LEU A 125 -10.91 6.22 -12.85
CA LEU A 125 -10.87 7.27 -13.87
C LEU A 125 -9.67 7.06 -14.81
N TRP A 126 -8.48 6.82 -14.25
CA TRP A 126 -7.29 6.50 -15.05
C TRP A 126 -7.47 5.23 -15.87
N ALA A 127 -8.11 4.20 -15.31
CA ALA A 127 -8.42 2.99 -16.06
C ALA A 127 -9.39 3.24 -17.24
N GLN A 128 -10.29 4.23 -17.14
CA GLN A 128 -11.12 4.65 -18.28
C GLN A 128 -10.30 5.39 -19.32
N VAL A 129 -9.44 6.31 -18.90
CA VAL A 129 -8.52 7.05 -19.79
C VAL A 129 -7.67 6.08 -20.59
N LEU A 130 -6.99 5.14 -19.92
CA LEU A 130 -6.11 4.15 -20.55
C LEU A 130 -6.84 3.11 -21.42
N LYS A 131 -8.16 2.97 -21.27
CA LYS A 131 -8.99 2.14 -22.17
C LYS A 131 -9.40 2.84 -23.46
N THR A 132 -9.18 4.16 -23.55
CA THR A 132 -9.47 4.92 -24.77
C THR A 132 -8.55 4.45 -25.91
N ARG A 133 -8.95 4.63 -27.17
CA ARG A 133 -8.23 4.12 -28.35
C ARG A 133 -6.78 4.64 -28.52
N GLN A 134 -6.37 5.66 -27.78
CA GLN A 134 -4.99 6.10 -27.74
C GLN A 134 -4.20 5.21 -26.79
N ALA A 135 -3.22 4.48 -27.33
CA ALA A 135 -2.24 3.81 -26.51
C ALA A 135 -1.41 4.89 -25.80
N SER A 136 -1.42 4.88 -24.47
CA SER A 136 -0.56 5.74 -23.64
C SER A 136 0.37 4.83 -22.80
N PRO A 137 1.32 4.12 -23.44
CA PRO A 137 2.21 3.18 -22.77
C PRO A 137 3.03 3.83 -21.64
N GLN A 138 3.44 5.09 -21.78
CA GLN A 138 4.24 5.78 -20.77
C GLN A 138 3.39 6.13 -19.54
N TYR A 139 2.18 6.62 -19.73
CA TYR A 139 1.22 6.77 -18.64
C TYR A 139 0.85 5.42 -18.02
N ALA A 140 0.69 4.36 -18.81
CA ALA A 140 0.39 3.03 -18.27
C ALA A 140 1.50 2.53 -17.34
N LYS A 141 2.78 2.70 -17.69
CA LYS A 141 3.92 2.38 -16.81
C LYS A 141 3.89 3.22 -15.53
N LEU A 142 3.81 4.54 -15.66
CA LEU A 142 3.81 5.47 -14.53
C LEU A 142 2.65 5.19 -13.57
N LEU A 143 1.43 5.07 -14.09
CA LEU A 143 0.23 4.84 -13.29
C LEU A 143 0.22 3.45 -12.67
N SER A 144 0.73 2.43 -13.36
CA SER A 144 0.87 1.09 -12.78
C SER A 144 1.80 1.11 -11.57
N PHE A 145 2.90 1.87 -11.65
CA PHE A 145 3.80 2.05 -10.51
C PHE A 145 3.08 2.78 -9.36
N VAL A 146 2.52 3.96 -9.62
CA VAL A 146 1.86 4.78 -8.58
C VAL A 146 0.72 4.04 -7.90
N LEU A 147 -0.14 3.35 -8.67
CA LEU A 147 -1.27 2.60 -8.14
C LEU A 147 -0.86 1.29 -7.44
N SER A 148 0.37 0.84 -7.60
CA SER A 148 0.92 -0.30 -6.87
C SER A 148 1.40 0.06 -5.46
N ILE A 149 1.59 1.36 -5.17
CA ILE A 149 2.01 1.84 -3.85
C ILE A 149 0.83 1.71 -2.87
N PRO A 150 0.93 0.87 -1.84
CA PRO A 150 -0.16 0.71 -0.87
C PRO A 150 -0.29 1.97 -0.01
N VAL A 151 -1.48 2.56 0.00
CA VAL A 151 -1.78 3.77 0.79
C VAL A 151 -2.01 3.46 2.27
N SER A 152 -2.23 2.19 2.62
CA SER A 152 -2.51 1.74 3.98
C SER A 152 -2.05 0.30 4.18
N ASN A 153 -1.67 0.01 5.42
CA ASN A 153 -1.40 -1.34 5.91
C ASN A 153 -2.69 -2.18 6.09
N ALA A 154 -3.89 -1.62 5.95
CA ALA A 154 -5.15 -2.32 6.17
C ALA A 154 -5.30 -3.60 5.32
N TYR A 155 -4.74 -3.60 4.10
CA TYR A 155 -4.70 -4.82 3.28
C TYR A 155 -3.81 -5.89 3.91
N SER A 156 -2.61 -5.52 4.34
CA SER A 156 -1.65 -6.39 5.04
C SER A 156 -2.22 -6.90 6.36
N GLU A 157 -2.89 -6.05 7.14
CA GLU A 157 -3.56 -6.41 8.38
C GLU A 157 -4.69 -7.41 8.15
N ARG A 158 -5.45 -7.25 7.05
CA ARG A 158 -6.46 -8.24 6.65
C ARG A 158 -5.82 -9.59 6.32
N VAL A 159 -4.71 -9.59 5.58
CA VAL A 159 -3.94 -10.81 5.31
C VAL A 159 -3.49 -11.46 6.61
N PHE A 160 -2.95 -10.69 7.57
CA PHE A 160 -2.52 -11.21 8.86
C PHE A 160 -3.68 -11.75 9.71
N SER A 161 -4.83 -11.10 9.67
CA SER A 161 -6.05 -11.59 10.35
C SER A 161 -6.50 -12.95 9.80
N ILE A 162 -6.54 -13.10 8.47
CA ILE A 162 -6.86 -14.39 7.83
C ILE A 162 -5.79 -15.44 8.15
N MET A 163 -4.51 -15.05 8.10
CA MET A 163 -3.38 -15.92 8.41
C MET A 163 -3.45 -16.44 9.85
N LYS A 164 -3.79 -15.59 10.83
CA LYS A 164 -3.99 -15.99 12.23
C LYS A 164 -5.09 -17.03 12.38
N GLY A 165 -6.17 -16.92 11.61
CA GLY A 165 -7.22 -17.95 11.58
C GLY A 165 -6.80 -19.25 10.87
N ALA A 166 -5.90 -19.16 9.89
CA ALA A 166 -5.36 -20.34 9.19
C ALA A 166 -4.30 -21.08 10.01
N TRP A 167 -3.59 -20.38 10.90
CA TRP A 167 -2.49 -20.86 11.72
C TRP A 167 -2.94 -21.12 13.18
N THR A 168 -3.70 -22.19 13.39
CA THR A 168 -4.13 -22.64 14.73
C THR A 168 -3.37 -23.90 15.16
N ASP A 169 -3.32 -24.20 16.47
CA ASP A 169 -2.58 -25.38 16.97
C ASP A 169 -3.03 -26.72 16.39
N VAL A 170 -4.31 -26.82 16.01
CA VAL A 170 -4.88 -27.98 15.29
C VAL A 170 -4.39 -28.03 13.83
N ARG A 171 -4.11 -26.88 13.22
CA ARG A 171 -3.63 -26.70 11.84
C ARG A 171 -2.10 -26.57 11.73
N ASN A 172 -1.33 -26.64 12.82
CA ASN A 172 0.14 -26.62 12.80
C ASN A 172 0.78 -27.78 11.99
N LYS A 173 -0.01 -28.75 11.51
CA LYS A 173 0.42 -29.81 10.58
C LYS A 173 0.33 -29.41 9.10
N CYS A 174 -0.27 -28.26 8.76
CA CYS A 174 -0.33 -27.78 7.39
C CYS A 174 1.01 -27.20 6.94
N THR A 175 1.41 -27.49 5.70
CA THR A 175 2.63 -26.89 5.15
C THR A 175 2.42 -25.39 4.88
N ILE A 176 3.50 -24.60 4.96
CA ILE A 176 3.48 -23.16 4.64
C ILE A 176 2.91 -22.91 3.24
N ASN A 177 3.22 -23.79 2.28
CA ASN A 177 2.71 -23.68 0.91
C ASN A 177 1.19 -23.82 0.84
N LEU A 178 0.61 -24.73 1.64
CA LEU A 178 -0.84 -24.91 1.73
C LEU A 178 -1.50 -23.67 2.34
N ILE A 179 -0.94 -23.16 3.45
CA ILE A 179 -1.44 -21.94 4.12
C ILE A 179 -1.38 -20.74 3.16
N ARG A 180 -0.26 -20.57 2.44
CA ARG A 180 -0.10 -19.51 1.43
C ARG A 180 -1.14 -19.63 0.31
N ALA A 181 -1.40 -20.85 -0.18
CA ALA A 181 -2.41 -21.08 -1.21
C ALA A 181 -3.83 -20.77 -0.72
N GLU A 182 -4.17 -21.17 0.51
CA GLU A 182 -5.45 -20.86 1.16
C GLU A 182 -5.65 -19.35 1.29
N ILE A 183 -4.64 -18.61 1.76
CA ILE A 183 -4.71 -17.15 1.88
C ILE A 183 -4.92 -16.51 0.51
N LYS A 184 -4.19 -16.95 -0.53
CA LYS A 184 -4.36 -16.45 -1.90
C LYS A 184 -5.80 -16.65 -2.40
N ILE A 185 -6.39 -17.81 -2.15
CA ILE A 185 -7.78 -18.10 -2.52
C ILE A 185 -8.72 -17.16 -1.77
N LYS A 186 -8.62 -17.07 -0.44
CA LYS A 186 -9.49 -16.22 0.40
C LYS A 186 -9.40 -14.73 0.06
N MET A 187 -8.21 -14.25 -0.30
CA MET A 187 -7.99 -12.83 -0.63
C MET A 187 -8.49 -12.45 -2.03
N ASN A 188 -8.38 -13.35 -3.01
CA ASN A 188 -8.64 -13.02 -4.41
C ASN A 188 -10.00 -13.52 -4.92
N LEU A 189 -10.61 -14.51 -4.26
CA LEU A 189 -11.90 -15.06 -4.65
C LEU A 189 -12.98 -14.53 -3.70
N GLN A 190 -13.49 -13.34 -4.00
CA GLN A 190 -14.64 -12.75 -3.31
C GLN A 190 -15.94 -13.36 -3.83
N MET A 191 -16.11 -14.66 -3.64
CA MET A 191 -17.28 -15.41 -4.05
C MET A 191 -17.70 -16.39 -2.97
N THR A 192 -19.00 -16.61 -2.84
CA THR A 192 -19.56 -17.63 -1.97
C THR A 192 -19.15 -19.03 -2.45
N CYS A 193 -19.25 -20.04 -1.59
CA CYS A 193 -18.96 -21.42 -1.99
C CYS A 193 -19.83 -21.89 -3.18
N SER A 194 -21.09 -21.44 -3.22
CA SER A 194 -22.02 -21.75 -4.32
C SER A 194 -21.60 -21.11 -5.65
N GLU A 195 -21.13 -19.86 -5.61
CA GLU A 195 -20.62 -19.16 -6.79
C GLU A 195 -19.29 -19.75 -7.24
N PHE A 196 -18.39 -20.07 -6.31
CA PHE A 196 -17.12 -20.74 -6.60
C PHE A 196 -17.34 -22.10 -7.27
N TYR A 197 -18.32 -22.88 -6.79
CA TYR A 197 -18.67 -24.15 -7.39
C TYR A 197 -19.12 -23.99 -8.85
N LYS A 198 -19.98 -23.01 -9.14
CA LYS A 198 -20.38 -22.70 -10.52
C LYS A 198 -19.19 -22.22 -11.36
N TYR A 199 -18.37 -21.32 -10.81
CA TYR A 199 -17.18 -20.79 -11.46
C TYR A 199 -16.18 -21.89 -11.86
N ILE A 200 -15.93 -22.87 -10.98
CA ILE A 200 -14.94 -23.91 -11.24
C ILE A 200 -15.45 -24.96 -12.24
N LEU A 201 -16.76 -25.21 -12.29
CA LEU A 201 -17.38 -26.11 -13.28
C LEU A 201 -17.10 -25.65 -14.72
N ASP A 202 -17.10 -24.34 -14.97
CA ASP A 202 -16.79 -23.77 -16.28
C ASP A 202 -15.30 -23.87 -16.64
N LYS A 203 -14.41 -24.08 -15.66
CA LYS A 203 -12.96 -24.19 -15.87
C LYS A 203 -12.51 -25.64 -16.06
N LYS A 204 -13.01 -26.29 -17.14
CA LYS A 204 -12.72 -27.70 -17.48
C LYS A 204 -11.24 -28.08 -17.43
N LYS A 205 -10.35 -27.20 -17.90
CA LYS A 205 -8.88 -27.42 -17.89
C LYS A 205 -8.34 -27.53 -16.47
N ILE A 206 -8.77 -26.66 -15.56
CA ILE A 206 -8.34 -26.68 -14.15
C ILE A 206 -8.86 -27.96 -13.49
N LEU A 207 -10.13 -28.32 -13.71
CA LEU A 207 -10.71 -29.55 -13.17
C LEU A 207 -9.99 -30.81 -13.66
N ALA A 208 -9.60 -30.85 -14.94
CA ALA A 208 -8.83 -31.96 -15.50
C ALA A 208 -7.45 -32.09 -14.82
N THR A 209 -6.75 -30.96 -14.61
CA THR A 209 -5.43 -30.95 -13.95
C THR A 209 -5.51 -31.34 -12.47
N VAL A 210 -6.54 -30.89 -11.74
CA VAL A 210 -6.74 -31.25 -10.32
C VAL A 210 -7.12 -32.72 -10.14
N LYS A 211 -7.82 -33.31 -11.13
CA LYS A 211 -8.15 -34.73 -11.15
C LYS A 211 -6.98 -35.63 -11.55
N SER A 212 -5.99 -35.10 -12.28
CA SER A 212 -4.83 -35.89 -12.72
C SER A 212 -3.72 -35.95 -11.66
N SER A 213 -2.75 -36.84 -11.90
CA SER A 213 -1.52 -36.95 -11.11
C SER A 213 -0.58 -35.74 -11.29
N ALA A 214 -0.83 -34.89 -12.31
CA ALA A 214 -0.01 -33.72 -12.61
C ALA A 214 0.06 -32.69 -11.46
N LYS A 215 -0.89 -32.74 -10.53
CA LYS A 215 -0.90 -31.91 -9.32
C LYS A 215 0.25 -32.18 -8.35
N TYR A 216 0.91 -33.34 -8.45
CA TYR A 216 2.03 -33.72 -7.58
C TYR A 216 3.41 -33.46 -8.21
N THR A 217 3.47 -33.21 -9.53
CA THR A 217 4.72 -33.08 -10.28
C THR A 217 5.25 -31.64 -10.36
N SER A 218 4.47 -30.63 -10.01
CA SER A 218 4.89 -29.21 -10.07
C SER A 218 5.51 -28.70 -8.75
N ALA A 219 6.43 -29.45 -8.16
CA ALA A 219 7.17 -28.96 -7.00
C ALA A 219 8.27 -27.99 -7.49
N PRO A 220 8.37 -26.74 -6.97
CA PRO A 220 9.57 -25.96 -7.16
C PRO A 220 10.74 -26.71 -6.50
N ALA A 221 11.87 -26.82 -7.21
CA ALA A 221 13.06 -27.48 -6.73
C ALA A 221 13.40 -27.01 -5.30
N ARG A 222 13.73 -27.95 -4.41
CA ARG A 222 14.27 -27.60 -3.08
C ARG A 222 15.47 -26.68 -3.29
N PRO A 223 15.56 -25.53 -2.60
CA PRO A 223 16.84 -24.83 -2.53
C PRO A 223 17.88 -25.79 -1.92
N PRO A 224 19.14 -25.77 -2.40
CA PRO A 224 20.18 -26.64 -1.90
C PRO A 224 20.34 -26.44 -0.38
N PRO A 225 20.70 -27.49 0.36
CA PRO A 225 20.93 -27.37 1.80
C PRO A 225 22.01 -26.30 2.04
N ALA A 226 21.71 -25.35 2.93
CA ALA A 226 22.68 -24.36 3.36
C ALA A 226 23.94 -25.10 3.83
N GLY A 227 25.07 -24.75 3.22
CA GLY A 227 26.37 -25.34 3.51
C GLY A 227 26.62 -25.37 5.01
N VAL A 228 27.08 -26.54 5.46
CA VAL A 228 27.64 -26.76 6.79
C VAL A 228 28.65 -25.65 7.04
N LEU A 229 28.42 -24.85 8.09
CA LEU A 229 29.41 -23.94 8.64
C LEU A 229 30.61 -24.79 9.07
N ASP A 230 31.66 -24.73 8.25
CA ASP A 230 32.98 -25.27 8.52
C ASP A 230 33.53 -24.59 9.77
N ARG A 231 33.51 -25.29 10.91
CA ARG A 231 34.28 -24.90 12.08
C ARG A 231 35.70 -25.38 11.81
N GLY A 232 36.50 -24.50 11.22
CA GLY A 232 37.95 -24.68 11.13
C GLY A 232 38.56 -24.59 12.53
N ASP A 233 38.70 -25.73 13.19
CA ASP A 233 39.79 -25.96 14.14
C ASP A 233 41.02 -26.36 13.30
N SER A 234 42.03 -25.51 13.28
CA SER A 234 43.38 -25.93 12.93
C SER A 234 44.38 -25.11 13.74
N ASP A 235 44.85 -25.75 14.80
CA ASP A 235 46.09 -25.47 15.49
C ASP A 235 47.23 -25.21 14.48
N THR A 236 47.97 -24.12 14.68
CA THR A 236 49.32 -23.97 14.14
C THR A 236 50.25 -23.63 15.29
N ASP A 237 50.94 -24.65 15.77
CA ASP A 237 52.13 -24.57 16.61
C ASP A 237 53.33 -24.88 15.71
N SER A 238 54.18 -23.89 15.46
CA SER A 238 55.62 -24.05 15.17
C SER A 238 56.25 -22.68 14.91
N ASP A 239 56.96 -22.12 15.89
CA ASP A 239 58.44 -22.14 15.88
C ASP A 239 59.09 -21.08 16.80
N ARG A 240 59.75 -21.62 17.83
CA ARG A 240 61.07 -21.30 18.39
C ARG A 240 61.77 -19.96 18.07
N GLU A 241 62.19 -19.34 19.18
CA GLU A 241 63.53 -18.76 19.44
C GLU A 241 64.03 -17.62 18.54
N LYS A 242 63.91 -16.38 19.05
CA LYS A 242 65.02 -15.62 19.64
C LYS A 242 64.51 -14.37 20.35
#